data_AF-A0A9D5AZK3-F1
#
_entry.id   AF-A0A9D5AZK3-F1
#
_cell.length_a   1.000
_cell.length_b   1.000
_cell.length_c   1.000
_cell.angle_alpha   90.00
_cell.angle_beta   90.00
_cell.angle_gamma   90.00
#
_symmetry.space_group_name_H-M   'P 1'
#
loop_
_entity.id
_entity.type
_entity.pdbx_description
1 polymer ?
#
loop_
_entity_poly.entity_id
_entity_poly.type
_entity_poly.pdbx_seq_one_letter_code
_entity_poly.pdbx_strand_id
1 'polypeptide(L)'
;MAPSSETSVRKNMIPSFLYGSSPKTLPVIHQIISSGPAPSAAASPSLTGTRSFMIPSPKESGKIEMYSPAFYAACTAGGIFSCGLTHMTVTPLDLVKCNMQIDPAKYKSISSGFGVLLKEQGVKGFFRGWVPTLLGYSAQGACKFGFYEFFKKYYSDIAGPEYANKYKTLIYLAGSASAEVIADVALCPFEAVKVRVQTQPGFARGLGDGLPKFVKSEGVLGLYKGLVPLWGRQIPYTMMKFASFETIVEQIYKHAIPRPKSECSKSLQLGVSFAGGYVAGVLCAIVSHPADNLVSFLNNAKGATVGDAVKKFGVVGLFTRGLPLRIVMIGTLTGAQWGIYDAFKVFVGLPTTGGAAPPAEIVKA
;
A
#
# COMPACT_ATOMS: atom_id res chain seq x y z
N MET A 1 31.21 57.54 -43.84
CA MET A 1 30.52 56.37 -44.44
C MET A 1 29.58 55.80 -43.38
N ALA A 2 28.28 55.96 -43.55
CA ALA A 2 27.26 55.15 -42.85
C ALA A 2 26.88 53.96 -43.77
N PRO A 3 26.06 52.96 -43.36
CA PRO A 3 25.61 52.50 -42.03
C PRO A 3 25.61 50.94 -41.88
N SER A 4 24.91 50.43 -40.85
CA SER A 4 24.28 49.09 -40.64
C SER A 4 25.10 47.99 -39.95
N SER A 5 24.62 47.30 -38.89
CA SER A 5 23.37 47.35 -38.13
C SER A 5 23.50 46.58 -36.79
N GLU A 6 23.05 47.24 -35.71
CA GLU A 6 22.34 46.75 -34.51
C GLU A 6 23.02 45.92 -33.39
N THR A 7 23.46 46.68 -32.39
CA THR A 7 23.38 46.47 -30.94
C THR A 7 21.94 46.25 -30.42
N SER A 8 21.76 45.46 -29.36
CA SER A 8 21.18 45.92 -28.05
C SER A 8 20.34 44.88 -27.30
N VAL A 9 20.80 44.59 -26.08
CA VAL A 9 20.06 44.43 -24.81
C VAL A 9 18.60 44.95 -24.83
N ARG A 10 17.64 44.17 -24.29
CA ARG A 10 16.57 44.63 -23.34
C ARG A 10 15.56 43.54 -22.88
N LYS A 11 15.44 43.45 -21.54
CA LYS A 11 14.24 43.43 -20.67
C LYS A 11 13.04 42.49 -20.94
N ASN A 12 12.67 41.80 -19.86
CA ASN A 12 11.32 41.40 -19.43
C ASN A 12 10.18 42.13 -20.15
N MET A 13 9.20 41.40 -20.71
CA MET A 13 7.78 41.76 -20.64
C MET A 13 6.87 40.55 -20.87
N ILE A 14 5.97 40.37 -19.91
CA ILE A 14 4.79 39.50 -19.89
C ILE A 14 3.79 39.96 -20.95
N PRO A 15 3.09 39.07 -21.67
CA PRO A 15 1.91 39.46 -22.45
C PRO A 15 0.68 39.67 -21.56
N SER A 16 0.26 40.94 -21.46
CA SER A 16 -0.95 41.40 -20.78
C SER A 16 -2.17 41.31 -21.72
N PHE A 17 -2.80 40.13 -21.81
CA PHE A 17 -4.06 39.96 -22.55
C PHE A 17 -5.19 39.28 -21.75
N LEU A 18 -5.14 39.27 -20.42
CA LEU A 18 -6.16 38.61 -19.59
C LEU A 18 -6.87 39.51 -18.56
N TYR A 19 -7.09 40.80 -18.86
CA TYR A 19 -8.08 41.60 -18.13
C TYR A 19 -8.74 42.66 -19.03
N GLY A 20 -10.07 42.58 -19.22
CA GLY A 20 -10.86 43.72 -19.72
C GLY A 20 -12.19 43.41 -20.44
N SER A 21 -13.25 43.20 -19.65
CA SER A 21 -14.65 43.67 -19.82
C SER A 21 -15.54 43.32 -21.06
N SER A 22 -16.70 42.71 -20.72
CA SER A 22 -17.98 42.50 -21.44
C SER A 22 -18.60 43.75 -22.12
N PRO A 23 -19.82 43.73 -22.73
CA PRO A 23 -20.66 42.65 -23.31
C PRO A 23 -21.22 43.01 -24.73
N LYS A 24 -21.68 42.04 -25.54
CA LYS A 24 -22.68 42.30 -26.60
C LYS A 24 -23.73 41.19 -26.72
N THR A 25 -24.96 41.68 -26.74
CA THR A 25 -26.29 41.10 -26.85
C THR A 25 -26.52 40.33 -28.16
N LEU A 26 -27.39 39.31 -28.14
CA LEU A 26 -28.53 39.19 -29.05
C LEU A 26 -29.58 38.21 -28.46
N PRO A 27 -30.90 38.49 -28.64
CA PRO A 27 -32.00 37.81 -27.95
C PRO A 27 -32.67 36.76 -28.84
N VAL A 28 -33.76 36.12 -28.35
CA VAL A 28 -35.02 35.82 -29.07
C VAL A 28 -35.67 34.50 -28.56
N ILE A 29 -36.97 34.62 -28.20
CA ILE A 29 -37.99 33.58 -27.95
C ILE A 29 -37.91 32.82 -26.59
N HIS A 30 -38.70 33.21 -25.59
CA HIS A 30 -40.14 32.91 -25.47
C HIS A 30 -40.68 33.57 -24.18
N GLN A 31 -41.30 34.73 -24.35
CA GLN A 31 -42.25 35.31 -23.39
C GLN A 31 -43.62 35.05 -24.00
N ILE A 32 -44.52 34.38 -23.27
CA ILE A 32 -46.00 34.50 -23.30
C ILE A 32 -46.50 33.38 -22.38
N ILE A 33 -46.87 33.76 -21.16
CA ILE A 33 -48.16 33.50 -20.49
C ILE A 33 -48.11 34.33 -19.20
N SER A 34 -48.94 35.37 -19.19
CA SER A 34 -49.21 36.25 -18.05
C SER A 34 -50.63 35.92 -17.56
N SER A 35 -50.84 35.83 -16.24
CA SER A 35 -51.97 36.43 -15.52
C SER A 35 -52.12 35.89 -14.08
N GLY A 36 -52.06 36.77 -13.07
CA GLY A 36 -52.53 36.49 -11.70
C GLY A 36 -51.80 37.28 -10.59
N PRO A 37 -52.50 38.03 -9.70
CA PRO A 37 -51.91 39.10 -8.87
C PRO A 37 -51.39 38.67 -7.47
N ALA A 38 -50.50 39.50 -6.91
CA ALA A 38 -49.85 39.41 -5.57
C ALA A 38 -50.75 39.96 -4.43
N PRO A 39 -50.44 39.85 -3.10
CA PRO A 39 -49.22 40.45 -2.50
C PRO A 39 -48.60 39.80 -1.21
N SER A 40 -47.34 40.22 -0.95
CA SER A 40 -46.60 40.38 0.32
C SER A 40 -46.37 39.20 1.27
N ALA A 41 -45.25 39.03 1.98
CA ALA A 41 -43.88 39.56 1.95
C ALA A 41 -43.17 38.84 3.12
N ALA A 42 -42.08 38.11 2.89
CA ALA A 42 -41.05 37.85 3.91
C ALA A 42 -39.81 37.24 3.25
N ALA A 43 -38.68 37.88 3.48
CA ALA A 43 -37.44 37.71 2.76
C ALA A 43 -36.76 36.35 2.97
N SER A 44 -36.26 35.78 1.87
CA SER A 44 -35.16 34.82 1.85
C SER A 44 -34.16 35.29 0.79
N PRO A 45 -32.96 35.75 1.15
CA PRO A 45 -31.88 35.86 0.18
C PRO A 45 -31.20 34.51 0.05
N SER A 46 -31.29 34.00 -1.17
CA SER A 46 -30.56 32.89 -1.73
C SER A 46 -29.04 33.00 -1.54
N LEU A 47 -28.43 31.84 -1.29
CA LEU A 47 -26.99 31.62 -1.23
C LEU A 47 -26.31 32.05 -2.54
N THR A 48 -25.49 33.09 -2.47
CA THR A 48 -24.37 33.31 -3.38
C THR A 48 -23.17 33.79 -2.56
N GLY A 49 -22.04 33.09 -2.72
CA GLY A 49 -20.76 33.50 -2.13
C GLY A 49 -20.09 32.39 -1.33
N THR A 50 -19.51 31.40 -2.02
CA THR A 50 -18.56 30.46 -1.43
C THR A 50 -17.27 31.22 -1.08
N ARG A 51 -17.27 31.95 0.04
CA ARG A 51 -16.05 32.47 0.64
C ARG A 51 -15.30 31.28 1.23
N SER A 52 -14.24 30.85 0.56
CA SER A 52 -13.26 29.90 1.12
C SER A 52 -12.62 30.56 2.34
N PHE A 53 -13.13 30.23 3.52
CA PHE A 53 -12.59 30.65 4.80
C PHE A 53 -11.43 29.70 5.13
N MET A 54 -10.22 30.01 4.63
CA MET A 54 -9.01 29.29 5.04
C MET A 54 -8.59 29.77 6.43
N ILE A 55 -9.00 29.02 7.44
CA ILE A 55 -8.52 29.15 8.81
C ILE A 55 -7.07 28.61 8.85
N PRO A 56 -6.10 29.33 9.43
CA PRO A 56 -4.73 28.85 9.55
C PRO A 56 -4.70 27.52 10.31
N SER A 57 -4.02 26.52 9.75
CA SER A 57 -3.93 25.17 10.32
C SER A 57 -3.23 25.22 11.70
N PRO A 58 -3.78 24.57 12.75
CA PRO A 58 -3.08 24.41 14.02
C PRO A 58 -1.82 23.56 13.80
N LYS A 59 -0.67 24.12 14.17
CA LYS A 59 0.64 23.48 14.03
C LYS A 59 0.69 22.17 14.83
N GLU A 60 0.68 21.02 14.16
CA GLU A 60 1.03 19.74 14.79
C GLU A 60 2.53 19.74 15.13
N SER A 61 2.81 19.57 16.42
CA SER A 61 4.12 19.64 17.04
C SER A 61 4.91 18.34 16.81
N GLY A 62 5.87 18.38 15.87
CA GLY A 62 6.85 17.31 15.64
C GLY A 62 7.47 17.35 14.25
N LYS A 63 8.42 18.27 14.02
CA LYS A 63 9.02 18.59 12.71
C LYS A 63 9.87 17.45 12.13
N ILE A 64 9.26 16.46 11.49
CA ILE A 64 9.94 15.71 10.42
C ILE A 64 9.42 16.26 9.09
N GLU A 65 10.27 16.94 8.34
CA GLU A 65 9.90 17.46 7.02
C GLU A 65 9.58 16.30 6.06
N MET A 66 8.50 16.45 5.29
CA MET A 66 8.11 15.46 4.29
C MET A 66 9.26 15.25 3.29
N TYR A 67 9.57 13.98 2.99
CA TYR A 67 10.68 13.59 2.11
C TYR A 67 12.09 13.96 2.60
N SER A 68 12.27 14.28 3.89
CA SER A 68 13.58 14.36 4.51
C SER A 68 14.19 12.97 4.77
N PRO A 69 15.51 12.85 5.01
CA PRO A 69 16.11 11.60 5.46
C PRO A 69 15.45 11.03 6.72
N ALA A 70 15.00 11.90 7.64
CA ALA A 70 14.27 11.50 8.83
C ALA A 70 12.88 10.93 8.51
N PHE A 71 12.20 11.44 7.47
CA PHE A 71 10.93 10.87 6.99
C PHE A 71 11.13 9.45 6.43
N TYR A 72 12.14 9.25 5.58
CA TYR A 72 12.44 7.92 5.05
C TYR A 72 12.83 6.94 6.15
N ALA A 73 13.65 7.37 7.12
CA ALA A 73 14.01 6.56 8.28
C ALA A 73 12.79 6.18 9.12
N ALA A 74 11.86 7.11 9.34
CA ALA A 74 10.61 6.85 10.06
C ALA A 74 9.69 5.88 9.29
N CYS A 75 9.58 6.00 7.97
CA CYS A 75 8.83 5.06 7.14
C CYS A 75 9.46 3.66 7.15
N THR A 76 10.80 3.58 7.10
CA THR A 76 11.54 2.33 7.24
C THR A 76 11.30 1.69 8.62
N ALA A 77 11.42 2.44 9.71
CA ALA A 77 11.18 1.94 11.06
C ALA A 77 9.72 1.51 11.27
N GLY A 78 8.76 2.32 10.79
CA GLY A 78 7.35 1.95 10.80
C GLY A 78 7.08 0.67 10.02
N GLY A 79 7.73 0.49 8.86
CA GLY A 79 7.65 -0.72 8.06
C GLY A 79 8.20 -1.96 8.78
N ILE A 80 9.33 -1.81 9.48
CA ILE A 80 9.93 -2.87 10.31
C ILE A 80 8.95 -3.36 11.37
N PHE A 81 8.35 -2.44 12.13
CA PHE A 81 7.40 -2.79 13.18
C PHE A 81 6.10 -3.34 12.60
N SER A 82 5.57 -2.72 11.56
CA SER A 82 4.35 -3.14 10.89
C SER A 82 4.45 -4.56 10.35
N CYS A 83 5.40 -4.83 9.47
CA CYS A 83 5.54 -6.16 8.86
C CYS A 83 6.12 -7.18 9.85
N GLY A 84 7.14 -6.82 10.64
CA GLY A 84 7.78 -7.74 11.57
C GLY A 84 6.82 -8.26 12.64
N LEU A 85 6.11 -7.36 13.34
CA LEU A 85 5.20 -7.77 14.42
C LEU A 85 3.99 -8.51 13.88
N THR A 86 3.40 -8.06 12.77
CA THR A 86 2.23 -8.74 12.20
C THR A 86 2.57 -10.13 11.67
N HIS A 87 3.71 -10.31 11.02
CA HIS A 87 4.12 -11.63 10.56
C HIS A 87 4.55 -12.55 11.72
N MET A 88 5.12 -11.99 12.80
CA MET A 88 5.41 -12.75 14.01
C MET A 88 4.12 -13.27 14.67
N THR A 89 3.07 -12.46 14.78
CA THR A 89 1.81 -12.88 15.41
C THR A 89 1.05 -13.93 14.60
N VAL A 90 1.15 -13.90 13.26
CA VAL A 90 0.53 -14.92 12.39
C VAL A 90 1.41 -16.16 12.16
N THR A 91 2.64 -16.19 12.69
CA THR A 91 3.57 -17.33 12.53
C THR A 91 2.96 -18.69 12.91
N PRO A 92 2.19 -18.84 14.00
CA PRO A 92 1.56 -20.13 14.33
C PRO A 92 0.61 -20.63 13.23
N LEU A 93 -0.12 -19.71 12.60
CA LEU A 93 -1.05 -20.03 11.54
C LEU A 93 -0.32 -20.33 10.22
N ASP A 94 0.77 -19.63 9.92
CA ASP A 94 1.65 -19.96 8.80
C ASP A 94 2.27 -21.35 8.96
N LEU A 95 2.67 -21.72 10.17
CA LEU A 95 3.19 -23.05 10.49
C LEU A 95 2.17 -24.16 10.19
N VAL A 96 0.92 -23.99 10.62
CA VAL A 96 -0.15 -24.94 10.33
C VAL A 96 -0.37 -25.05 8.83
N LYS A 97 -0.41 -23.91 8.12
CA LYS A 97 -0.56 -23.89 6.66
C LYS A 97 0.56 -24.58 5.91
N CYS A 98 1.82 -24.32 6.27
CA CYS A 98 2.96 -24.97 5.62
C CYS A 98 2.90 -26.49 5.84
N ASN A 99 2.59 -26.95 7.05
CA ASN A 99 2.41 -28.38 7.33
C ASN A 99 1.27 -29.00 6.52
N MET A 100 0.15 -28.30 6.36
CA MET A 100 -0.95 -28.72 5.49
C MET A 100 -0.58 -28.82 4.01
N GLN A 101 0.34 -27.98 3.52
CA GLN A 101 0.79 -28.01 2.14
C GLN A 101 1.75 -29.19 1.86
N ILE A 102 2.53 -29.60 2.87
CA ILE A 102 3.47 -30.73 2.75
C ILE A 102 2.73 -32.06 2.91
N ASP A 103 1.88 -32.16 3.93
CA ASP A 103 1.18 -33.39 4.29
C ASP A 103 -0.33 -33.14 4.45
N PRO A 104 -1.06 -33.02 3.32
CA PRO A 104 -2.50 -32.78 3.35
C PRO A 104 -3.30 -33.98 3.90
N ALA A 105 -2.72 -35.18 3.94
CA ALA A 105 -3.37 -36.37 4.49
C ALA A 105 -3.41 -36.32 6.02
N LYS A 106 -2.32 -35.83 6.63
CA LYS A 106 -2.19 -35.67 8.08
C LYS A 106 -2.89 -34.42 8.61
N TYR A 107 -2.78 -33.30 7.91
CA TYR A 107 -3.36 -32.02 8.34
C TYR A 107 -4.59 -31.67 7.49
N LYS A 108 -5.76 -32.20 7.88
CA LYS A 108 -7.01 -32.10 7.08
C LYS A 108 -7.69 -30.73 7.12
N SER A 109 -7.50 -29.97 8.21
CA SER A 109 -8.08 -28.64 8.39
C SER A 109 -7.18 -27.78 9.28
N ILE A 110 -7.40 -26.47 9.28
CA ILE A 110 -6.62 -25.54 10.13
C ILE A 110 -6.79 -25.92 11.61
N SER A 111 -8.03 -26.14 12.08
CA SER A 111 -8.31 -26.51 13.47
C SER A 111 -7.72 -27.87 13.84
N SER A 112 -7.83 -28.86 12.95
CA SER A 112 -7.17 -30.17 13.12
C SER A 112 -5.65 -30.01 13.17
N GLY A 113 -5.09 -29.12 12.35
CA GLY A 113 -3.66 -28.90 12.29
C GLY A 113 -3.09 -28.25 13.54
N PHE A 114 -3.82 -27.32 14.17
CA PHE A 114 -3.46 -26.82 15.50
C PHE A 114 -3.44 -27.96 16.53
N GLY A 115 -4.45 -28.84 16.54
CA GLY A 115 -4.51 -29.97 17.47
C GLY A 115 -3.38 -30.99 17.26
N VAL A 116 -3.11 -31.36 16.00
CA VAL A 116 -2.01 -32.28 15.64
C VAL A 116 -0.66 -31.67 16.02
N LEU A 117 -0.43 -30.39 15.72
CA LEU A 117 0.82 -29.71 16.04
C LEU A 117 1.04 -29.60 17.56
N LEU A 118 -0.01 -29.30 18.33
CA LEU A 118 0.04 -29.29 19.78
C LEU A 118 0.38 -30.67 20.36
N LYS A 119 -0.20 -31.74 19.82
CA LYS A 119 0.04 -33.11 20.29
C LYS A 119 1.46 -33.61 20.00
N GLU A 120 2.04 -33.25 18.85
CA GLU A 120 3.34 -33.75 18.42
C GLU A 120 4.53 -32.87 18.86
N GLN A 121 4.36 -31.55 18.83
CA GLN A 121 5.46 -30.59 19.05
C GLN A 121 5.24 -29.72 20.30
N GLY A 122 4.07 -29.82 20.95
CA GLY A 122 3.70 -29.00 22.08
C GLY A 122 3.56 -27.52 21.73
N VAL A 123 3.36 -26.70 22.76
CA VAL A 123 3.17 -25.24 22.61
C VAL A 123 4.40 -24.57 21.94
N LYS A 124 5.60 -25.10 22.20
CA LYS A 124 6.85 -24.59 21.60
C LYS A 124 6.90 -24.82 20.08
N GLY A 125 6.18 -25.81 19.56
CA GLY A 125 6.08 -26.07 18.12
C GLY A 125 5.51 -24.88 17.32
N PHE A 126 4.55 -24.14 17.91
CA PHE A 126 3.90 -23.00 17.26
C PHE A 126 4.82 -21.79 17.01
N PHE A 127 5.96 -21.73 17.68
CA PHE A 127 6.93 -20.65 17.51
C PHE A 127 8.10 -21.08 16.62
N ARG A 128 8.06 -22.27 16.01
CA ARG A 128 9.16 -22.73 15.16
C ARG A 128 9.30 -21.84 13.91
N GLY A 129 10.49 -21.27 13.73
CA GLY A 129 10.75 -20.33 12.63
C GLY A 129 10.31 -18.89 12.89
N TRP A 130 9.91 -18.50 14.11
CA TRP A 130 9.53 -17.12 14.42
C TRP A 130 10.64 -16.09 14.17
N VAL A 131 11.90 -16.44 14.45
CA VAL A 131 13.06 -15.56 14.23
C VAL A 131 13.29 -15.24 12.74
N PRO A 132 13.43 -16.22 11.83
CA PRO A 132 13.56 -15.91 10.41
C PRO A 132 12.32 -15.18 9.88
N THR A 133 11.11 -15.47 10.37
CA THR A 133 9.91 -14.69 10.04
C THR A 133 10.05 -13.23 10.46
N LEU A 134 10.34 -12.97 11.74
CA LEU A 134 10.43 -11.61 12.27
C LEU A 134 11.49 -10.81 11.52
N LEU A 135 12.72 -11.33 11.41
CA LEU A 135 13.81 -10.62 10.75
C LEU A 135 13.59 -10.44 9.25
N GLY A 136 13.10 -11.48 8.57
CA GLY A 136 12.81 -11.44 7.14
C GLY A 136 11.73 -10.43 6.79
N TYR A 137 10.58 -10.48 7.47
CA TYR A 137 9.49 -9.54 7.22
C TYR A 137 9.77 -8.14 7.76
N SER A 138 10.61 -7.98 8.79
CA SER A 138 11.14 -6.67 9.18
C SER A 138 12.01 -6.07 8.08
N ALA A 139 12.95 -6.83 7.50
CA ALA A 139 13.78 -6.38 6.39
C ALA A 139 12.94 -6.08 5.14
N GLN A 140 11.95 -6.91 4.84
CA GLN A 140 10.99 -6.66 3.78
C GLN A 140 10.21 -5.36 4.05
N GLY A 141 9.65 -5.18 5.25
CA GLY A 141 8.90 -4.00 5.64
C GLY A 141 9.73 -2.71 5.57
N ALA A 142 10.98 -2.76 6.02
CA ALA A 142 11.96 -1.68 5.92
C ALA A 142 12.09 -1.17 4.48
N CYS A 143 12.35 -2.10 3.56
CA CYS A 143 12.55 -1.81 2.15
C CYS A 143 11.24 -1.40 1.48
N LYS A 144 10.17 -2.15 1.73
CA LYS A 144 8.85 -1.94 1.12
C LYS A 144 8.31 -0.55 1.43
N PHE A 145 8.25 -0.15 2.70
CA PHE A 145 7.68 1.15 3.08
C PHE A 145 8.68 2.30 2.89
N GLY A 146 9.97 2.09 3.14
CA GLY A 146 11.00 3.11 2.92
C GLY A 146 11.19 3.45 1.44
N PHE A 147 11.43 2.44 0.60
CA PHE A 147 11.63 2.66 -0.84
C PHE A 147 10.35 3.03 -1.56
N TYR A 148 9.17 2.62 -1.08
CA TYR A 148 7.91 3.06 -1.68
C TYR A 148 7.79 4.59 -1.65
N GLU A 149 8.07 5.21 -0.51
CA GLU A 149 8.05 6.67 -0.39
C GLU A 149 9.13 7.35 -1.25
N PHE A 150 10.31 6.73 -1.35
CA PHE A 150 11.38 7.22 -2.21
C PHE A 150 11.00 7.18 -3.70
N PHE A 151 10.55 6.02 -4.20
CA PHE A 151 10.15 5.85 -5.60
C PHE A 151 8.90 6.65 -5.95
N LYS A 152 7.95 6.79 -5.01
CA LYS A 152 6.78 7.63 -5.20
C LYS A 152 7.18 9.08 -5.46
N LYS A 153 8.11 9.63 -4.67
CA LYS A 153 8.67 10.97 -4.91
C LYS A 153 9.43 11.01 -6.23
N TYR A 154 10.38 10.11 -6.44
CA TYR A 154 11.23 10.08 -7.62
C TYR A 154 10.43 10.03 -8.93
N TYR A 155 9.42 9.15 -9.02
CA TYR A 155 8.56 9.05 -10.20
C TYR A 155 7.59 10.22 -10.33
N SER A 156 7.15 10.84 -9.23
CA SER A 156 6.35 12.07 -9.29
C SER A 156 7.16 13.26 -9.79
N ASP A 157 8.41 13.40 -9.34
CA ASP A 157 9.33 14.46 -9.76
C ASP A 157 9.67 14.33 -11.25
N ILE A 158 9.85 13.10 -11.75
CA ILE A 158 10.06 12.83 -13.19
C ILE A 158 8.82 13.15 -14.02
N ALA A 159 7.62 12.80 -13.54
CA ALA A 159 6.38 13.07 -14.27
C ALA A 159 6.06 14.57 -14.34
N GLY A 160 6.48 15.34 -13.34
CA GLY A 160 6.14 16.76 -13.19
C GLY A 160 4.74 16.98 -12.60
N PRO A 161 4.45 18.21 -12.12
CA PRO A 161 3.28 18.48 -11.28
C PRO A 161 1.93 18.29 -11.97
N GLU A 162 1.82 18.51 -13.28
CA GLU A 162 0.58 18.28 -14.04
C GLU A 162 0.29 16.78 -14.24
N TYR A 163 1.31 15.98 -14.53
CA TYR A 163 1.17 14.56 -14.81
C TYR A 163 1.18 13.69 -13.55
N ALA A 164 1.77 14.18 -12.44
CA ALA A 164 1.77 13.49 -11.15
C ALA A 164 0.34 13.24 -10.64
N ASN A 165 -0.57 14.20 -10.83
CA ASN A 165 -1.98 14.02 -10.47
C ASN A 165 -2.75 13.16 -11.49
N LYS A 166 -2.45 13.31 -12.79
CA LYS A 166 -3.11 12.55 -13.87
C LYS A 166 -2.74 11.06 -13.85
N TYR A 167 -1.49 10.72 -13.55
CA TYR A 167 -0.96 9.36 -13.54
C TYR A 167 -0.61 8.86 -12.13
N LYS A 168 -1.22 9.45 -11.09
CA LYS A 168 -1.02 9.10 -9.68
C LYS A 168 -1.04 7.59 -9.43
N THR A 169 -2.04 6.89 -9.95
CA THR A 169 -2.17 5.43 -9.80
C THR A 169 -1.01 4.68 -10.44
N LEU A 170 -0.58 5.06 -11.65
CA LEU A 170 0.56 4.41 -12.31
C LEU A 170 1.87 4.65 -11.57
N ILE A 171 2.07 5.86 -11.06
CA ILE A 171 3.24 6.21 -10.22
C ILE A 171 3.26 5.35 -8.95
N TYR A 172 2.10 5.15 -8.30
CA TYR A 172 2.00 4.35 -7.09
C TYR A 172 2.24 2.86 -7.39
N LEU A 173 1.71 2.36 -8.50
CA LEU A 173 1.95 1.00 -8.97
C LEU A 173 3.43 0.77 -9.29
N ALA A 174 4.07 1.68 -10.03
CA ALA A 174 5.49 1.58 -10.37
C ALA A 174 6.37 1.70 -9.11
N GLY A 175 6.05 2.62 -8.21
CA GLY A 175 6.79 2.82 -6.96
C GLY A 175 6.71 1.62 -6.03
N SER A 176 5.51 1.06 -5.86
CA SER A 176 5.30 -0.14 -5.04
C SER A 176 5.94 -1.39 -5.64
N ALA A 177 5.89 -1.57 -6.97
CA ALA A 177 6.57 -2.68 -7.64
C ALA A 177 8.09 -2.59 -7.48
N SER A 178 8.68 -1.41 -7.69
CA SER A 178 10.13 -1.17 -7.55
C SER A 178 10.61 -1.43 -6.12
N ALA A 179 9.84 -0.96 -5.13
CA ALA A 179 10.14 -1.19 -3.72
C ALA A 179 10.07 -2.68 -3.35
N GLU A 180 9.05 -3.41 -3.85
CA GLU A 180 8.87 -4.83 -3.53
C GLU A 180 9.96 -5.71 -4.14
N VAL A 181 10.46 -5.39 -5.35
CA VAL A 181 11.58 -6.13 -5.95
C VAL A 181 12.79 -6.14 -5.01
N ILE A 182 13.14 -4.98 -4.45
CA ILE A 182 14.28 -4.84 -3.52
C ILE A 182 13.94 -5.51 -2.18
N ALA A 183 12.72 -5.33 -1.69
CA ALA A 183 12.27 -5.93 -0.43
C ALA A 183 12.32 -7.46 -0.46
N ASP A 184 11.96 -8.07 -1.59
CA ASP A 184 11.96 -9.52 -1.75
C ASP A 184 13.38 -10.10 -1.84
N VAL A 185 14.35 -9.34 -2.37
CA VAL A 185 15.77 -9.74 -2.31
C VAL A 185 16.25 -9.80 -0.86
N ALA A 186 15.80 -8.86 -0.01
CA ALA A 186 16.11 -8.88 1.42
C ALA A 186 15.37 -10.00 2.17
N LEU A 187 14.12 -10.30 1.79
CA LEU A 187 13.30 -11.34 2.43
C LEU A 187 13.75 -12.77 2.07
N CYS A 188 14.12 -13.00 0.81
CA CYS A 188 14.35 -14.33 0.23
C CYS A 188 15.23 -15.26 1.08
N PRO A 189 16.41 -14.86 1.60
CA PRO A 189 17.24 -15.74 2.41
C PRO A 189 16.56 -16.18 3.72
N PHE A 190 15.81 -15.28 4.35
CA PHE A 190 15.07 -15.61 5.58
C PHE A 190 13.88 -16.51 5.28
N GLU A 191 13.19 -16.28 4.17
CA GLU A 191 12.07 -17.12 3.73
C GLU A 191 12.54 -18.55 3.42
N ALA A 192 13.68 -18.70 2.74
CA ALA A 192 14.28 -20.00 2.45
C ALA A 192 14.60 -20.79 3.74
N VAL A 193 15.19 -20.13 4.74
CA VAL A 193 15.47 -20.76 6.04
C VAL A 193 14.18 -21.04 6.81
N LYS A 194 13.22 -20.10 6.82
CA LYS A 194 11.91 -20.25 7.49
C LYS A 194 11.20 -21.50 6.99
N VAL A 195 11.06 -21.64 5.66
CA VAL A 195 10.41 -22.78 5.03
C VAL A 195 11.09 -24.07 5.48
N ARG A 196 12.42 -24.20 5.33
CA ARG A 196 13.14 -25.41 5.77
C ARG A 196 12.95 -25.72 7.26
N VAL A 197 13.02 -24.71 8.12
CA VAL A 197 12.82 -24.87 9.57
C VAL A 197 11.40 -25.36 9.88
N GLN A 198 10.37 -24.84 9.20
CA GLN A 198 8.98 -25.19 9.42
C GLN A 198 8.56 -26.51 8.78
N THR A 199 9.13 -26.85 7.63
CA THR A 199 8.71 -28.00 6.82
C THR A 199 9.54 -29.26 7.06
N GLN A 200 10.76 -29.15 7.58
CA GLN A 200 11.66 -30.29 7.78
C GLN A 200 11.97 -30.48 9.28
N PRO A 201 11.27 -31.44 9.92
CA PRO A 201 11.60 -31.85 11.28
C PRO A 201 13.09 -32.24 11.37
N GLY A 202 13.79 -31.72 12.38
CA GLY A 202 15.21 -32.02 12.62
C GLY A 202 16.23 -31.23 11.79
N PHE A 203 15.81 -30.44 10.79
CA PHE A 203 16.75 -29.62 10.00
C PHE A 203 17.48 -28.59 10.87
N ALA A 204 16.72 -27.73 11.56
CA ALA A 204 17.25 -26.70 12.45
C ALA A 204 16.20 -26.25 13.48
N ARG A 205 16.63 -25.58 14.55
CA ARG A 205 15.78 -25.00 15.60
C ARG A 205 15.35 -23.57 15.27
N GLY A 206 16.15 -22.84 14.49
CA GLY A 206 15.85 -21.48 14.07
C GLY A 206 16.84 -20.95 13.03
N LEU A 207 16.97 -19.62 12.96
CA LEU A 207 17.85 -18.97 11.98
C LEU A 207 19.34 -19.24 12.28
N GLY A 208 19.73 -19.18 13.56
CA GLY A 208 21.14 -19.27 13.96
C GLY A 208 21.82 -20.60 13.61
N ASP A 209 21.09 -21.72 13.67
CA ASP A 209 21.59 -23.03 13.25
C ASP A 209 21.11 -23.43 11.85
N GLY A 210 20.00 -22.86 11.37
CA GLY A 210 19.44 -23.16 10.05
C GLY A 210 20.18 -22.51 8.89
N LEU A 211 20.58 -21.24 9.02
CA LEU A 211 21.28 -20.52 7.95
C LEU A 211 22.65 -21.14 7.63
N PRO A 212 23.53 -21.42 8.62
CA PRO A 212 24.82 -22.05 8.33
C PRO A 212 24.68 -23.43 7.70
N LYS A 213 23.72 -24.24 8.17
CA LYS A 213 23.42 -25.55 7.59
C LYS A 213 22.93 -25.45 6.15
N PHE A 214 22.03 -24.50 5.87
CA PHE A 214 21.51 -24.27 4.53
C PHE A 214 22.64 -23.88 3.57
N VAL A 215 23.45 -22.90 3.95
CA VAL A 215 24.58 -22.42 3.14
C VAL A 215 25.59 -23.55 2.90
N LYS A 216 25.85 -24.39 3.90
CA LYS A 216 26.71 -25.56 3.75
C LYS A 216 26.14 -26.62 2.79
N SER A 217 24.82 -26.82 2.76
CA SER A 217 24.19 -27.86 1.93
C SER A 217 23.88 -27.42 0.50
N GLU A 218 23.49 -26.16 0.28
CA GLU A 218 23.00 -25.67 -1.02
C GLU A 218 23.76 -24.46 -1.56
N GLY A 219 24.71 -23.92 -0.79
CA GLY A 219 25.41 -22.68 -1.13
C GLY A 219 24.56 -21.43 -0.93
N VAL A 220 25.20 -20.26 -1.09
CA VAL A 220 24.54 -18.95 -0.96
C VAL A 220 23.51 -18.73 -2.06
N LEU A 221 23.77 -19.18 -3.29
CA LEU A 221 22.80 -19.10 -4.39
C LEU A 221 21.54 -19.93 -4.14
N GLY A 222 21.64 -20.97 -3.29
CA GLY A 222 20.49 -21.76 -2.85
C GLY A 222 19.43 -20.92 -2.14
N LEU A 223 19.83 -19.87 -1.41
CA LEU A 223 18.92 -18.97 -0.69
C LEU A 223 18.01 -18.17 -1.62
N TYR A 224 18.40 -18.00 -2.89
CA TYR A 224 17.68 -17.19 -3.87
C TYR A 224 16.92 -18.01 -4.93
N LYS A 225 16.92 -19.35 -4.84
CA LYS A 225 16.17 -20.22 -5.76
C LYS A 225 14.66 -19.95 -5.78
N GLY A 226 14.11 -19.43 -4.67
CA GLY A 226 12.70 -19.08 -4.54
C GLY A 226 12.33 -17.67 -4.99
N LEU A 227 13.29 -16.85 -5.45
CA LEU A 227 13.07 -15.42 -5.68
C LEU A 227 12.06 -15.13 -6.79
N VAL A 228 12.12 -15.86 -7.91
CA VAL A 228 11.19 -15.66 -9.03
C VAL A 228 9.74 -16.00 -8.64
N PRO A 229 9.45 -17.18 -8.03
CA PRO A 229 8.13 -17.44 -7.47
C PRO A 229 7.70 -16.43 -6.39
N LEU A 230 8.66 -15.92 -5.59
CA LEU A 230 8.39 -14.91 -4.57
C LEU A 230 7.90 -13.61 -5.23
N TRP A 231 8.63 -13.07 -6.20
CA TRP A 231 8.23 -11.90 -6.97
C TRP A 231 6.86 -12.07 -7.66
N GLY A 232 6.63 -13.23 -8.27
CA GLY A 232 5.35 -13.55 -8.92
C GLY A 232 4.15 -13.49 -7.97
N ARG A 233 4.37 -13.71 -6.67
CA ARG A 233 3.33 -13.58 -5.63
C ARG A 233 3.28 -12.18 -5.03
N GLN A 234 4.43 -11.65 -4.65
CA GLN A 234 4.58 -10.48 -3.79
C GLN A 234 4.38 -9.15 -4.52
N ILE A 235 4.88 -9.04 -5.76
CA ILE A 235 4.77 -7.80 -6.53
C ILE A 235 3.30 -7.46 -6.85
N PRO A 236 2.49 -8.38 -7.42
CA PRO A 236 1.08 -8.08 -7.69
C PRO A 236 0.30 -7.78 -6.40
N TYR A 237 0.58 -8.53 -5.33
CA TYR A 237 -0.01 -8.31 -4.02
C TYR A 237 0.28 -6.89 -3.51
N THR A 238 1.54 -6.46 -3.61
CA THR A 238 1.99 -5.17 -3.08
C THR A 238 1.48 -4.00 -3.90
N MET A 239 1.49 -4.12 -5.23
CA MET A 239 0.90 -3.13 -6.14
C MET A 239 -0.57 -2.87 -5.79
N MET A 240 -1.36 -3.95 -5.65
CA MET A 240 -2.77 -3.82 -5.26
C MET A 240 -2.93 -3.25 -3.86
N LYS A 241 -2.15 -3.72 -2.89
CA LYS A 241 -2.22 -3.27 -1.49
C LYS A 241 -2.04 -1.75 -1.38
N PHE A 242 -0.99 -1.18 -1.98
CA PHE A 242 -0.73 0.25 -1.90
C PHE A 242 -1.70 1.08 -2.76
N ALA A 243 -1.96 0.69 -4.00
CA ALA A 243 -2.85 1.45 -4.88
C ALA A 243 -4.30 1.49 -4.36
N SER A 244 -4.80 0.34 -3.89
CA SER A 244 -6.15 0.25 -3.30
C SER A 244 -6.22 0.98 -1.98
N PHE A 245 -5.22 0.86 -1.09
CA PHE A 245 -5.24 1.54 0.20
C PHE A 245 -5.29 3.06 0.05
N GLU A 246 -4.41 3.65 -0.77
CA GLU A 246 -4.39 5.10 -0.99
C GLU A 246 -5.72 5.60 -1.56
N THR A 247 -6.29 4.87 -2.53
CA THR A 247 -7.57 5.22 -3.14
C THR A 247 -8.72 5.08 -2.13
N ILE A 248 -8.78 3.99 -1.38
CA ILE A 248 -9.85 3.75 -0.40
C ILE A 248 -9.79 4.78 0.72
N VAL A 249 -8.61 5.08 1.25
CA VAL A 249 -8.46 6.08 2.31
C VAL A 249 -8.90 7.45 1.80
N GLU A 250 -8.48 7.84 0.59
CA GLU A 250 -8.94 9.09 -0.04
C GLU A 250 -10.47 9.12 -0.21
N GLN A 251 -11.09 8.01 -0.60
CA GLN A 251 -12.55 7.90 -0.73
C GLN A 251 -13.29 7.94 0.61
N ILE A 252 -12.75 7.29 1.65
CA ILE A 252 -13.30 7.34 3.01
C ILE A 252 -13.28 8.78 3.54
N TYR A 253 -12.16 9.49 3.37
CA TYR A 253 -12.08 10.90 3.79
C TYR A 253 -12.98 11.84 2.98
N LYS A 254 -13.22 11.54 1.69
CA LYS A 254 -14.10 12.37 0.84
C LYS A 254 -15.59 12.14 1.10
N HIS A 255 -16.00 10.89 1.36
CA HIS A 255 -17.42 10.52 1.37
C HIS A 255 -17.97 10.12 2.75
N ALA A 256 -17.13 9.56 3.64
CA ALA A 256 -17.59 9.02 4.92
C ALA A 256 -17.29 9.94 6.11
N ILE A 257 -16.38 10.90 5.97
CA ILE A 257 -15.98 11.80 7.06
C ILE A 257 -16.32 13.25 6.68
N PRO A 258 -17.31 13.89 7.32
CA PRO A 258 -17.72 15.26 7.02
C PRO A 258 -16.76 16.35 7.55
N ARG A 259 -15.57 15.96 8.04
CA ARG A 259 -14.55 16.87 8.59
C ARG A 259 -13.21 16.66 7.90
N PRO A 260 -12.44 17.74 7.64
CA PRO A 260 -11.09 17.61 7.10
C PRO A 260 -10.20 16.79 8.04
N LYS A 261 -9.27 16.02 7.46
CA LYS A 261 -8.37 15.09 8.19
C LYS A 261 -7.64 15.73 9.38
N SER A 262 -7.38 17.04 9.29
CA SER A 262 -6.76 17.87 10.34
C SER A 262 -7.60 18.08 11.60
N GLU A 263 -8.91 17.83 11.54
CA GLU A 263 -9.84 17.98 12.68
C GLU A 263 -10.22 16.62 13.30
N CYS A 264 -9.76 15.52 12.72
CA CYS A 264 -10.01 14.18 13.26
C CYS A 264 -9.08 13.86 14.42
N SER A 265 -9.61 13.29 15.51
CA SER A 265 -8.78 12.80 16.61
C SER A 265 -7.80 11.74 16.12
N LYS A 266 -6.63 11.64 16.76
CA LYS A 266 -5.59 10.65 16.42
C LYS A 266 -6.16 9.23 16.41
N SER A 267 -7.02 8.89 17.38
CA SER A 267 -7.69 7.59 17.44
C SER A 267 -8.63 7.33 16.26
N LEU A 268 -9.35 8.36 15.80
CA LEU A 268 -10.20 8.25 14.60
C LEU A 268 -9.35 8.06 13.34
N GLN A 269 -8.24 8.78 13.20
CA GLN A 269 -7.33 8.60 12.07
C GLN A 269 -6.75 7.18 12.04
N LEU A 270 -6.31 6.64 13.18
CA LEU A 270 -5.82 5.27 13.27
C LEU A 270 -6.91 4.22 12.99
N GLY A 271 -8.15 4.47 13.45
CA GLY A 271 -9.30 3.63 13.13
C GLY A 271 -9.61 3.62 11.62
N VAL A 272 -9.53 4.76 10.97
CA VAL A 272 -9.67 4.89 9.51
C VAL A 272 -8.55 4.16 8.78
N SER A 273 -7.31 4.26 9.24
CA SER A 273 -6.19 3.52 8.66
C SER A 273 -6.36 2.01 8.78
N PHE A 274 -6.83 1.51 9.93
CA PHE A 274 -7.14 0.09 10.11
C PHE A 274 -8.29 -0.36 9.20
N ALA A 275 -9.41 0.38 9.18
CA ALA A 275 -10.58 0.05 8.37
C ALA A 275 -10.29 0.14 6.87
N GLY A 276 -9.63 1.21 6.43
CA GLY A 276 -9.15 1.37 5.06
C GLY A 276 -8.16 0.28 4.67
N GLY A 277 -7.26 -0.10 5.59
CA GLY A 277 -6.37 -1.24 5.44
C GLY A 277 -7.12 -2.55 5.29
N TYR A 278 -8.14 -2.80 6.09
CA TYR A 278 -8.96 -4.01 5.98
C TYR A 278 -9.67 -4.10 4.63
N VAL A 279 -10.38 -3.04 4.22
CA VAL A 279 -11.08 -3.00 2.92
C VAL A 279 -10.10 -3.13 1.76
N ALA A 280 -8.95 -2.47 1.82
CA ALA A 280 -7.89 -2.62 0.83
C ALA A 280 -7.35 -4.05 0.78
N GLY A 281 -7.22 -4.70 1.94
CA GLY A 281 -6.84 -6.11 2.04
C GLY A 281 -7.88 -7.05 1.39
N VAL A 282 -9.18 -6.77 1.55
CA VAL A 282 -10.24 -7.53 0.87
C VAL A 282 -10.14 -7.39 -0.64
N LEU A 283 -10.02 -6.16 -1.17
CA LEU A 283 -9.84 -5.94 -2.62
C LEU A 283 -8.56 -6.60 -3.14
N CYS A 284 -7.47 -6.47 -2.39
CA CYS A 284 -6.20 -7.10 -2.71
C CYS A 284 -6.33 -8.63 -2.77
N ALA A 285 -7.05 -9.25 -1.82
CA ALA A 285 -7.29 -10.68 -1.81
C ALA A 285 -8.07 -11.15 -3.04
N ILE A 286 -9.11 -10.41 -3.45
CA ILE A 286 -9.94 -10.72 -4.62
C ILE A 286 -9.12 -10.61 -5.92
N VAL A 287 -8.43 -9.49 -6.12
CA VAL A 287 -7.71 -9.22 -7.37
C VAL A 287 -6.49 -10.11 -7.53
N SER A 288 -5.75 -10.36 -6.46
CA SER A 288 -4.55 -11.21 -6.51
C SER A 288 -4.85 -12.71 -6.37
N HIS A 289 -6.12 -13.11 -6.27
CA HIS A 289 -6.54 -14.53 -6.09
C HIS A 289 -6.09 -15.48 -7.19
N PRO A 290 -6.29 -15.14 -8.46
CA PRO A 290 -5.86 -16.03 -9.55
C PRO A 290 -4.35 -16.21 -9.56
N ALA A 291 -3.59 -15.12 -9.42
CA ALA A 291 -2.12 -15.16 -9.40
C ALA A 291 -1.59 -16.02 -8.24
N ASP A 292 -2.17 -15.90 -7.05
CA ASP A 292 -1.77 -16.68 -5.88
C ASP A 292 -2.04 -18.19 -6.08
N ASN A 293 -3.21 -18.55 -6.63
CA ASN A 293 -3.54 -19.93 -6.96
C ASN A 293 -2.63 -20.51 -8.04
N LEU A 294 -2.30 -19.72 -9.08
CA LEU A 294 -1.38 -20.13 -10.13
C LEU A 294 0.03 -20.36 -9.59
N VAL A 295 0.60 -19.39 -8.87
CA VAL A 295 1.95 -19.49 -8.30
C VAL A 295 2.03 -20.64 -7.29
N SER A 296 1.00 -20.83 -6.47
CA SER A 296 0.94 -21.95 -5.52
C SER A 296 0.89 -23.31 -6.22
N PHE A 297 0.15 -23.42 -7.33
CA PHE A 297 0.13 -24.64 -8.13
C PHE A 297 1.48 -24.93 -8.80
N LEU A 298 2.10 -23.92 -9.41
CA LEU A 298 3.40 -24.06 -10.08
C LEU A 298 4.51 -24.43 -9.09
N ASN A 299 4.45 -23.94 -7.85
CA ASN A 299 5.39 -24.32 -6.80
C ASN A 299 5.22 -25.77 -6.34
N ASN A 300 4.00 -26.31 -6.39
CA ASN A 300 3.71 -27.67 -5.95
C ASN A 300 3.89 -28.71 -7.07
N ALA A 301 3.65 -28.34 -8.33
CA ALA A 301 3.73 -29.24 -9.48
C ALA A 301 4.96 -28.91 -10.34
N LYS A 302 6.09 -29.59 -10.06
CA LYS A 302 7.34 -29.41 -10.82
C LYS A 302 7.12 -29.70 -12.30
N GLY A 303 7.46 -28.74 -13.16
CA GLY A 303 7.32 -28.85 -14.62
C GLY A 303 5.91 -28.56 -15.16
N ALA A 304 4.94 -28.25 -14.30
CA ALA A 304 3.62 -27.86 -14.75
C ALA A 304 3.62 -26.44 -15.31
N THR A 305 2.72 -26.19 -16.26
CA THR A 305 2.53 -24.87 -16.87
C THR A 305 1.31 -24.17 -16.28
N VAL A 306 1.19 -22.86 -16.54
CA VAL A 306 -0.04 -22.10 -16.23
C VAL A 306 -1.26 -22.73 -16.91
N GLY A 307 -1.09 -23.28 -18.11
CA GLY A 307 -2.15 -23.99 -18.83
C GLY A 307 -2.66 -25.22 -18.09
N ASP A 308 -1.78 -25.96 -17.43
CA ASP A 308 -2.16 -27.13 -16.62
C ASP A 308 -2.93 -26.72 -15.37
N ALA A 309 -2.58 -25.57 -14.78
CA ALA A 309 -3.31 -25.00 -13.66
C ALA A 309 -4.74 -24.61 -14.07
N VAL A 310 -4.88 -23.93 -15.21
CA VAL A 310 -6.19 -23.53 -15.75
C VAL A 310 -7.03 -24.75 -16.10
N LYS A 311 -6.44 -25.79 -16.70
CA LYS A 311 -7.13 -27.06 -16.98
C LYS A 311 -7.58 -27.78 -15.71
N LYS A 312 -6.77 -27.74 -14.64
CA LYS A 312 -7.06 -28.45 -13.39
C LYS A 312 -8.13 -27.75 -12.54
N PHE A 313 -8.09 -26.43 -12.44
CA PHE A 313 -8.99 -25.68 -11.56
C PHE A 313 -10.18 -25.06 -12.30
N GLY A 314 -10.07 -24.86 -13.61
CA GLY A 314 -10.98 -24.01 -14.38
C GLY A 314 -10.83 -22.53 -14.01
N VAL A 315 -11.31 -21.65 -14.88
CA VAL A 315 -11.27 -20.20 -14.66
C VAL A 315 -12.03 -19.83 -13.38
N VAL A 316 -13.22 -20.39 -13.15
CA VAL A 316 -14.01 -20.11 -11.94
C VAL A 316 -13.30 -20.61 -10.67
N GLY A 317 -12.65 -21.77 -10.73
CA GLY A 317 -11.91 -22.31 -9.59
C GLY A 317 -10.68 -21.46 -9.22
N LEU A 318 -10.02 -20.85 -10.21
CA LEU A 318 -8.91 -19.93 -9.96
C LEU A 318 -9.32 -18.70 -9.14
N PHE A 319 -10.55 -18.21 -9.31
CA PHE A 319 -11.05 -17.02 -8.61
C PHE A 319 -11.76 -17.33 -7.28
N THR A 320 -12.34 -18.52 -7.11
CA THR A 320 -13.21 -18.84 -5.97
C THR A 320 -12.56 -19.73 -4.91
N ARG A 321 -11.62 -20.61 -5.30
CA ARG A 321 -11.06 -21.63 -4.40
C ARG A 321 -10.22 -20.98 -3.30
N GLY A 322 -10.70 -21.03 -2.06
CA GLY A 322 -9.99 -20.49 -0.89
C GLY A 322 -10.09 -18.98 -0.71
N LEU A 323 -10.90 -18.28 -1.52
CA LEU A 323 -11.05 -16.83 -1.46
C LEU A 323 -11.59 -16.32 -0.10
N PRO A 324 -12.63 -16.93 0.52
CA PRO A 324 -13.15 -16.43 1.80
C PRO A 324 -12.11 -16.45 2.93
N LEU A 325 -11.33 -17.53 3.03
CA LEU A 325 -10.23 -17.64 3.99
C LEU A 325 -9.16 -16.58 3.72
N ARG A 326 -8.87 -16.32 2.44
CA ARG A 326 -7.91 -15.30 2.05
C ARG A 326 -8.40 -13.90 2.38
N ILE A 327 -9.68 -13.59 2.18
CA ILE A 327 -10.29 -12.31 2.54
C ILE A 327 -10.11 -12.03 4.03
N VAL A 328 -10.47 -12.99 4.89
CA VAL A 328 -10.33 -12.84 6.35
C VAL A 328 -8.87 -12.62 6.73
N MET A 329 -7.95 -13.45 6.21
CA MET A 329 -6.54 -13.36 6.57
C MET A 329 -5.83 -12.12 6.03
N ILE A 330 -5.94 -11.86 4.73
CA ILE A 330 -5.26 -10.74 4.08
C ILE A 330 -5.90 -9.42 4.52
N GLY A 331 -7.22 -9.38 4.68
CA GLY A 331 -7.93 -8.22 5.22
C GLY A 331 -7.43 -7.88 6.62
N THR A 332 -7.49 -8.82 7.56
CA THR A 332 -7.03 -8.59 8.95
C THR A 332 -5.53 -8.26 9.03
N LEU A 333 -4.68 -8.99 8.29
CA LEU A 333 -3.25 -8.74 8.26
C LEU A 333 -2.93 -7.35 7.70
N THR A 334 -3.57 -6.95 6.59
CA THR A 334 -3.35 -5.65 5.96
C THR A 334 -3.87 -4.51 6.83
N GLY A 335 -5.04 -4.67 7.44
CA GLY A 335 -5.58 -3.72 8.41
C GLY A 335 -4.65 -3.52 9.60
N ALA A 336 -4.16 -4.60 10.20
CA ALA A 336 -3.20 -4.55 11.30
C ALA A 336 -1.87 -3.90 10.89
N GLN A 337 -1.35 -4.22 9.70
CA GLN A 337 -0.13 -3.63 9.18
C GLN A 337 -0.25 -2.11 9.03
N TRP A 338 -1.30 -1.63 8.40
CA TRP A 338 -1.52 -0.19 8.23
C TRP A 338 -1.81 0.51 9.56
N GLY A 339 -2.56 -0.13 10.47
CA GLY A 339 -2.82 0.40 11.81
C GLY A 339 -1.52 0.57 12.63
N ILE A 340 -0.64 -0.45 12.64
CA ILE A 340 0.65 -0.37 13.34
C ILE A 340 1.58 0.65 12.69
N TYR A 341 1.60 0.70 11.35
CA TYR A 341 2.42 1.64 10.60
C TYR A 341 2.04 3.09 10.91
N ASP A 342 0.74 3.40 10.84
CA ASP A 342 0.25 4.75 11.10
C ASP A 342 0.31 5.10 12.59
N ALA A 343 0.13 4.14 13.50
CA ALA A 343 0.35 4.36 14.93
C ALA A 343 1.81 4.74 15.21
N PHE A 344 2.77 4.08 14.55
CA PHE A 344 4.18 4.44 14.63
C PHE A 344 4.44 5.84 14.06
N LYS A 345 3.89 6.17 12.89
CA LYS A 345 4.03 7.51 12.30
C LYS A 345 3.50 8.60 13.25
N VAL A 346 2.31 8.40 13.81
CA VAL A 346 1.73 9.34 14.78
C VAL A 346 2.59 9.46 16.04
N PHE A 347 3.17 8.37 16.51
CA PHE A 347 4.09 8.36 17.65
C PHE A 347 5.36 9.19 17.40
N VAL A 348 5.90 9.15 16.18
CA VAL A 348 7.09 9.95 15.78
C VAL A 348 6.76 11.34 15.23
N GLY A 349 5.49 11.77 15.31
CA GLY A 349 5.04 13.11 14.89
C GLY A 349 4.74 13.28 13.40
N LEU A 350 4.63 12.18 12.65
CA LEU A 350 4.25 12.19 11.23
C LEU A 350 2.75 12.02 11.02
N PRO A 351 2.19 12.56 9.91
CA PRO A 351 0.79 12.35 9.56
C PRO A 351 0.53 10.89 9.16
N THR A 352 -0.68 10.42 9.48
CA THR A 352 -1.19 9.13 9.01
C THR A 352 -1.24 9.08 7.48
N THR A 353 -1.15 7.88 6.92
CA THR A 353 -1.08 7.67 5.46
C THR A 353 -2.43 8.05 4.80
N GLY A 354 -2.40 8.40 3.50
CA GLY A 354 -3.59 8.85 2.75
C GLY A 354 -4.10 10.25 3.11
N GLY A 355 -3.27 11.09 3.72
CA GLY A 355 -3.52 12.53 3.81
C GLY A 355 -2.97 13.22 2.57
N ALA A 356 -3.66 14.24 2.04
CA ALA A 356 -3.07 15.09 1.02
C ALA A 356 -1.71 15.60 1.52
N ALA A 357 -0.66 15.46 0.71
CA ALA A 357 0.61 16.12 1.01
C ALA A 357 0.30 17.61 1.23
N PRO A 358 0.87 18.26 2.27
CA PRO A 358 0.75 19.69 2.39
C PRO A 358 1.19 20.30 1.05
N PRO A 359 0.47 21.27 0.48
CA PRO A 359 0.94 21.96 -0.71
C PRO A 359 2.36 22.41 -0.44
N ALA A 360 3.29 22.06 -1.34
CA ALA A 360 4.68 22.47 -1.23
C ALA A 360 4.68 23.98 -0.97
N GLU A 361 5.17 24.41 0.20
CA GLU A 361 5.36 25.82 0.46
C GLU A 361 6.30 26.31 -0.64
N ILE A 362 5.75 27.12 -1.54
CA ILE A 362 6.53 27.88 -2.50
C ILE A 362 7.43 28.76 -1.64
N VAL A 363 8.69 28.34 -1.49
CA VAL A 363 9.74 29.17 -0.91
C VAL A 363 9.79 30.41 -1.79
N LYS A 364 9.15 31.49 -1.32
CA LYS A 364 9.30 32.81 -1.92
C LYS A 364 10.74 33.21 -1.69
N ALA A 365 11.53 33.15 -2.76
CA ALA A 365 12.83 33.78 -2.85
C ALA A 365 12.71 35.30 -2.73
#